data_AF-A0A6G3YVD6-F1
#
_entry.id   AF-A0A6G3YVD6-F1
#
_cell.length_a   1.000
_cell.length_b   1.000
_cell.length_c   1.000
_cell.angle_alpha   90.00
_cell.angle_beta   90.00
_cell.angle_gamma   90.00
#
_symmetry.space_group_name_H-M   'P 1'
#
loop_
_entity.id
_entity.type
_entity.pdbx_description
1 polymer ?
#
loop_
_entity_poly.entity_id
_entity_poly.type
_entity_poly.pdbx_seq_one_letter_code
_entity_poly.pdbx_strand_id
1 'polypeptide(L)' 'MIFEDEYPIIHYFAETTGWIEIGQHEVLSAFVRAYDEGGTVYEGRNTYSSMAQALQDLNAGIKAHLDDLGIQYD' A
#
# COMPACT_ATOMS: atom_id res chain seq x y z
N MET A 1 -0.01 20.33 -2.43
CA MET A 1 -0.21 19.16 -1.56
C MET A 1 0.91 18.19 -1.88
N ILE A 2 1.63 17.71 -0.86
CA ILE A 2 2.75 16.79 -1.04
C ILE A 2 2.21 15.37 -0.80
N PHE A 3 2.64 14.42 -1.63
CA PHE A 3 2.14 13.05 -1.59
C PHE A 3 2.36 12.38 -0.22
N GLU A 4 3.51 12.64 0.39
CA GLU A 4 3.91 12.11 1.70
C GLU A 4 2.98 12.57 2.84
N ASP A 5 2.42 13.77 2.72
CA ASP A 5 1.44 14.27 3.69
C ASP A 5 0.09 13.54 3.58
N GLU A 6 -0.32 13.15 2.36
CA GLU A 6 -1.58 12.44 2.12
C GLU A 6 -1.47 10.93 2.37
N TYR A 7 -0.32 10.36 2.05
CA TYR A 7 -0.06 8.92 2.10
C TYR A 7 1.24 8.59 2.85
N PRO A 8 1.37 8.98 4.13
CA PRO A 8 2.62 8.87 4.87
C PRO A 8 3.08 7.42 5.04
N ILE A 9 2.15 6.47 5.08
CA ILE A 9 2.46 5.04 5.28
C ILE A 9 3.01 4.43 4.00
N ILE A 10 2.44 4.81 2.86
CA ILE A 10 2.97 4.42 1.56
C ILE A 10 4.40 4.95 1.40
N HIS A 11 4.63 6.23 1.73
CA HIS A 11 5.96 6.83 1.67
C HIS A 11 6.96 6.07 2.55
N TYR A 12 6.66 5.93 3.85
CA TYR A 12 7.50 5.18 4.78
C TYR A 12 7.80 3.76 4.29
N PHE A 13 6.77 3.03 3.86
CA PHE A 13 6.91 1.65 3.42
C PHE A 13 7.79 1.51 2.19
N ALA A 14 7.61 2.39 1.18
CA ALA A 14 8.40 2.38 -0.04
C ALA A 14 9.87 2.74 0.20
N GLU A 15 10.17 3.59 1.18
CA GLU A 15 11.54 4.00 1.51
C GLU A 15 12.29 2.97 2.37
N THR A 16 11.57 2.18 3.17
CA THR A 16 12.21 1.40 4.26
C THR A 16 12.02 -0.11 4.17
N THR A 17 10.91 -0.58 3.59
CA THR A 17 10.44 -1.94 3.82
C THR A 17 10.20 -2.69 2.52
N GLY A 18 9.57 -2.06 1.54
CA GLY A 18 9.07 -2.78 0.37
C GLY A 18 8.78 -1.91 -0.83
N TRP A 19 7.98 -2.43 -1.75
CA TRP A 19 7.56 -1.73 -2.96
C TRP A 19 6.06 -1.86 -3.18
N ILE A 20 5.57 -0.96 -4.02
CA ILE A 20 4.16 -0.88 -4.38
C ILE A 20 4.01 -1.18 -5.86
N GLU A 21 2.99 -1.95 -6.19
CA GLU A 21 2.55 -2.13 -7.55
C GLU A 21 1.16 -1.52 -7.74
N ILE A 22 0.97 -0.87 -8.88
CA ILE A 22 -0.29 -0.26 -9.28
C ILE A 22 -0.60 -0.70 -10.70
N GLY A 23 -1.84 -1.16 -10.92
CA GLY A 23 -2.33 -1.53 -12.22
C GLY A 23 -2.85 -2.96 -12.29
N GLN A 24 -3.34 -3.29 -13.48
CA GLN A 24 -3.89 -4.62 -13.76
C GLN A 24 -2.78 -5.65 -13.89
N HIS A 25 -3.07 -6.88 -13.48
CA HIS A 25 -2.22 -8.05 -13.66
C HIS A 25 -3.06 -9.16 -14.28
N GLU A 26 -2.45 -10.04 -15.08
CA GLU A 26 -3.17 -11.13 -15.77
C GLU A 26 -3.68 -12.24 -14.83
N VAL A 27 -3.27 -12.20 -13.56
CA VAL A 27 -3.45 -13.30 -12.60
C VAL A 27 -4.01 -12.75 -11.30
N LEU A 28 -3.42 -11.67 -10.80
CA LEU A 28 -3.88 -10.99 -9.59
C LEU A 28 -4.95 -9.96 -9.95
N SER A 29 -6.08 -10.03 -9.26
CA SER A 29 -7.20 -9.14 -9.55
C SER A 29 -7.06 -7.77 -8.86
N ALA A 30 -6.30 -7.68 -7.78
CA ALA A 30 -6.09 -6.45 -7.01
C ALA A 30 -5.45 -5.35 -7.85
N PHE A 31 -5.97 -4.12 -7.80
CA PHE A 31 -5.44 -2.98 -8.59
C PHE A 31 -4.22 -2.31 -7.93
N VAL A 32 -4.14 -2.32 -6.60
CA VAL A 32 -2.98 -1.86 -5.82
C VAL A 32 -2.50 -2.98 -4.92
N ARG A 33 -1.18 -3.11 -4.79
CA ARG A 33 -0.53 -4.17 -4.03
C ARG A 33 0.70 -3.63 -3.31
N ALA A 34 0.96 -4.12 -2.11
CA ALA A 34 2.18 -3.86 -1.37
C ALA A 34 2.90 -5.19 -1.09
N TYR A 35 4.20 -5.18 -1.34
CA TYR A 35 5.07 -6.33 -1.15
C TYR A 35 6.33 -5.94 -0.40
N ASP A 36 6.85 -6.86 0.38
CA ASP A 36 8.20 -6.82 0.95
C ASP A 36 8.95 -8.12 0.62
N GLU A 37 10.14 -8.29 1.20
CA GLU A 37 10.94 -9.52 1.02
C GLU A 37 10.25 -10.78 1.57
N GLY A 38 9.33 -10.63 2.54
CA GLY A 38 8.50 -11.69 3.11
C GLY A 38 7.29 -12.06 2.26
N GLY A 39 6.98 -11.27 1.23
CA GLY A 39 5.92 -11.52 0.28
C GLY A 39 4.81 -10.48 0.36
N THR A 40 3.56 -10.95 0.40
CA THR A 40 2.39 -10.06 0.29
C THR A 40 2.10 -9.38 1.61
N VAL A 41 2.14 -8.04 1.61
CA VAL A 41 1.74 -7.19 2.75
C VAL A 41 0.27 -6.84 2.65
N TYR A 42 -0.17 -6.38 1.47
CA TYR A 42 -1.56 -6.01 1.23
C TYR A 42 -1.96 -6.14 -0.23
N GLU A 43 -3.18 -6.58 -0.48
CA GLU A 43 -3.83 -6.59 -1.80
C GLU A 43 -5.15 -5.82 -1.73
N GLY A 44 -5.27 -4.81 -2.59
CA GLY A 44 -6.47 -3.99 -2.70
C GLY A 44 -7.60 -4.64 -3.52
N ARG A 45 -8.65 -3.86 -3.76
CA ARG A 45 -9.79 -4.22 -4.60
C ARG A 45 -9.41 -4.24 -6.07
N ASN A 46 -10.25 -4.90 -6.87
CA ASN A 46 -10.03 -5.01 -8.31
C ASN A 46 -10.21 -3.68 -9.06
N THR A 47 -11.02 -2.77 -8.53
CA THR A 47 -11.34 -1.48 -9.15
C THR A 47 -11.63 -0.42 -8.09
N TYR A 48 -11.30 0.82 -8.39
CA TYR A 48 -11.60 2.00 -7.57
C TYR A 48 -12.20 3.10 -8.44
N SER A 49 -13.00 4.00 -7.85
CA SER A 49 -13.56 5.12 -8.62
C SER A 49 -12.54 6.23 -8.88
N SER A 50 -11.41 6.23 -8.17
CA SER A 50 -10.31 7.17 -8.38
C SER A 50 -8.97 6.60 -7.89
N MET A 51 -7.87 7.17 -8.37
CA MET A 51 -6.53 6.83 -7.88
C MET A 51 -6.37 7.18 -6.40
N ALA A 52 -6.94 8.31 -5.95
CA ALA A 52 -6.89 8.70 -4.54
C ALA A 52 -7.53 7.64 -3.63
N GLN A 53 -8.68 7.05 -4.01
CA GLN A 53 -9.27 5.98 -3.22
C GLN A 53 -8.40 4.72 -3.19
N ALA A 54 -7.75 4.38 -4.31
CA ALA A 54 -6.84 3.24 -4.36
C ALA A 54 -5.64 3.44 -3.42
N LEU A 55 -5.06 4.65 -3.42
CA LEU A 55 -3.93 5.01 -2.56
C LEU A 55 -4.34 5.11 -1.09
N GLN A 56 -5.53 5.62 -0.77
CA GLN A 56 -6.07 5.62 0.60
C GLN A 56 -6.24 4.21 1.14
N ASP A 57 -6.81 3.31 0.33
CA ASP A 57 -7.01 1.90 0.69
C ASP A 57 -5.68 1.18 0.90
N LEU A 58 -4.71 1.38 -0.01
CA LEU A 58 -3.36 0.85 0.12
C LEU A 58 -2.65 1.38 1.38
N ASN A 59 -2.73 2.69 1.64
CA ASN A 59 -2.13 3.32 2.81
C ASN A 59 -2.72 2.77 4.13
N ALA A 60 -4.03 2.56 4.17
CA ALA A 60 -4.70 1.95 5.32
C ALA A 60 -4.33 0.46 5.50
N GLY A 61 -4.24 -0.29 4.40
CA GLY A 61 -3.88 -1.71 4.41
C GLY A 61 -2.47 -1.96 4.93
N ILE A 62 -1.49 -1.19 4.42
CA ILE A 62 -0.10 -1.27 4.91
C ILE A 62 -0.05 -0.87 6.39
N LYS A 63 -0.77 0.18 6.80
CA LYS A 63 -0.80 0.61 8.19
C LYS A 63 -1.27 -0.50 9.12
N ALA A 64 -2.36 -1.17 8.76
CA ALA A 64 -2.90 -2.27 9.56
C ALA A 64 -1.86 -3.39 9.73
N HIS A 65 -1.12 -3.72 8.66
CA HIS A 65 -0.05 -4.70 8.72
C HIS A 65 1.10 -4.29 9.66
N LEU A 66 1.56 -3.04 9.56
CA LEU A 66 2.61 -2.51 10.46
C LEU A 66 2.15 -2.50 11.92
N ASP A 67 0.89 -2.12 12.18
CA ASP A 67 0.29 -2.13 13.51
C ASP A 67 0.25 -3.56 14.09
N ASP A 68 -0.12 -4.56 13.28
CA ASP A 68 -0.15 -5.98 13.69
C ASP A 68 1.25 -6.52 14.06
N LEU A 69 2.30 -6.01 13.39
CA LEU A 69 3.69 -6.32 13.71
C LEU A 69 4.25 -5.49 14.89
N GLY A 70 3.50 -4.50 15.38
CA GLY A 70 3.96 -3.57 16.41
C GLY A 70 5.06 -2.62 15.95
N ILE A 71 5.16 -2.35 14.64
CA ILE A 71 6.14 -1.44 14.06
C ILE A 71 5.61 -0.01 14.18
N GLN A 72 6.43 0.87 14.78
CA GLN A 72 6.15 2.30 14.79
C GLN A 72 6.79 2.95 13.57
N TYR A 73 6.06 3.87 12.95
CA TYR A 73 6.51 4.70 11.84
C TYR A 73 6.35 6.16 12.28
N ASP A 74 7.44 6.93 12.19
CA ASP A 74 7.53 8.34 12.60
C ASP A 74 7.58 9.26 11.37
#